data_AF-A0A8T3ZXZ7-F1
#
_entry.id   AF-A0A8T3ZXZ7-F1
#
_cell.length_a   1.000
_cell.length_b   1.000
_cell.length_c   1.000
_cell.angle_alpha   90.00
_cell.angle_beta   90.00
_cell.angle_gamma   90.00
#
_symmetry.space_group_name_H-M   'P 1'
#
loop_
_entity.id
_entity.type
_entity.pdbx_description
1 polymer ?
#
loop_
_entity_poly.entity_id
_entity_poly.type
_entity_poly.pdbx_seq_one_letter_code
_entity_poly.pdbx_strand_id
1 'polypeptide(L)'
;EALAGEKKQAGAIVLREAHPGYVPLGVFNVRENVRSALMQRGKEIDSLKSALAYLSTKFRLPISRFVNESTLLKDLLLGRQTNLARYI
;
A
#
# COMPACT_ATOMS: atom_id res chain seq x y z
N GLU A 1 16.13 -3.53 6.04
CA GLU A 1 17.58 -3.29 5.91
C GLU A 1 17.93 -1.93 5.30
N ALA A 2 17.57 -1.60 4.06
CA ALA A 2 17.99 -0.32 3.42
C ALA A 2 17.65 0.94 4.24
N LEU A 3 16.37 1.13 4.61
CA LEU A 3 15.93 2.28 5.42
C LEU A 3 16.58 2.32 6.80
N ALA A 4 16.82 1.15 7.42
CA ALA A 4 17.48 1.06 8.72
C ALA A 4 18.94 1.52 8.63
N GLY A 5 19.66 1.15 7.57
CA GLY A 5 21.00 1.65 7.27
C GLY A 5 21.04 3.16 7.03
N GLU A 6 20.02 3.70 6.36
CA GLU A 6 19.84 5.15 6.13
C GLU A 6 19.36 5.91 7.38
N LYS A 7 19.10 5.22 8.51
CA LYS A 7 18.48 5.79 9.73
C LYS A 7 17.15 6.51 9.44
N LYS A 8 16.41 6.02 8.45
CA LYS A 8 15.08 6.51 8.09
C LYS A 8 14.00 5.51 8.48
N GLN A 9 12.81 6.03 8.74
CA GLN A 9 11.60 5.24 8.93
C GLN A 9 10.57 5.59 7.87
N ALA A 10 9.89 4.58 7.36
CA ALA A 10 8.77 4.75 6.45
C ALA A 10 7.77 3.61 6.64
N GLY A 11 6.50 3.90 6.35
CA GLY A 11 5.46 2.89 6.21
C GLY A 11 5.37 2.41 4.76
N ALA A 12 4.86 1.20 4.56
CA ALA A 12 4.56 0.65 3.24
C ALA A 12 3.14 0.09 3.23
N ILE A 13 2.42 0.34 2.14
CA ILE A 13 1.08 -0.22 1.90
C ILE A 13 1.11 -0.95 0.57
N VAL A 14 0.71 -2.22 0.60
CA VAL A 14 0.61 -3.06 -0.60
C VAL A 14 -0.87 -3.24 -0.94
N LEU A 15 -1.28 -2.71 -2.09
CA LEU A 15 -2.63 -2.92 -2.64
C LEU A 15 -2.57 -4.02 -3.70
N ARG A 16 -3.49 -4.98 -3.62
CA ARG A 16 -3.55 -6.10 -4.56
C ARG A 16 -5.00 -6.48 -4.88
N GLU A 17 -5.21 -6.98 -6.08
CA GLU A 17 -6.46 -7.58 -6.52
C GLU A 17 -6.25 -9.07 -6.73
N ALA A 18 -7.18 -9.89 -6.24
CA ALA A 18 -7.26 -11.29 -6.60
C ALA A 18 -8.40 -11.43 -7.61
N HIS A 19 -8.07 -11.87 -8.83
CA HIS A 19 -9.04 -12.13 -9.89
C HIS A 19 -9.35 -13.63 -10.00
N PRO A 20 -10.50 -14.01 -10.58
CA PRO A 20 -10.79 -15.41 -10.88
C PRO A 20 -9.64 -16.06 -11.66
N GLY A 21 -9.24 -17.26 -11.26
CA GLY A 21 -8.06 -17.96 -11.81
C GLY A 21 -6.75 -17.71 -11.07
N TYR A 22 -6.74 -16.84 -10.05
CA TYR A 22 -5.57 -16.68 -9.19
C TYR A 22 -5.36 -17.91 -8.28
N VAL A 23 -4.17 -18.50 -8.34
CA VAL A 23 -3.77 -19.64 -7.48
C VAL A 23 -3.03 -19.11 -6.24
N PRO A 24 -3.53 -19.35 -5.03
CA PRO A 24 -2.89 -18.87 -3.81
C PRO A 24 -1.66 -19.72 -3.46
N LEU A 25 -0.47 -19.28 -3.88
CA LEU A 25 0.81 -19.90 -3.52
C LEU A 25 1.33 -19.48 -2.13
N GLY A 26 0.42 -19.12 -1.23
CA GLY A 26 0.75 -18.55 0.07
C GLY A 26 1.47 -17.19 -0.03
N VAL A 27 2.34 -16.91 0.95
CA VAL A 27 3.07 -15.62 1.07
C VAL A 27 4.11 -15.42 -0.03
N PHE A 28 4.52 -16.49 -0.72
CA PHE A 28 5.55 -16.44 -1.76
C PHE A 28 5.17 -15.45 -2.87
N ASN A 29 3.94 -15.53 -3.37
CA ASN A 29 3.50 -14.66 -4.46
C ASN A 29 3.56 -13.17 -4.07
N VAL A 30 3.18 -12.82 -2.85
CA VAL A 30 3.25 -11.42 -2.39
C VAL A 30 4.70 -10.96 -2.29
N ARG A 31 5.59 -11.79 -1.75
CA ARG A 31 7.02 -11.46 -1.63
C ARG A 31 7.69 -11.26 -2.98
N GLU A 32 7.39 -12.12 -3.95
CA GLU A 32 7.91 -12.03 -5.32
C GLU A 32 7.48 -10.72 -5.97
N ASN A 33 6.19 -10.43 -5.98
CA ASN A 33 5.64 -9.21 -6.58
C ASN A 33 6.20 -7.94 -5.93
N VAL A 34 6.33 -7.92 -4.60
CA VAL A 34 6.92 -6.78 -3.89
C VAL A 34 8.40 -6.60 -4.25
N ARG A 35 9.17 -7.68 -4.35
CA ARG A 35 10.59 -7.60 -4.73
C ARG A 35 10.74 -7.10 -6.17
N SER A 36 9.95 -7.62 -7.10
CA SER A 36 9.94 -7.16 -8.48
C SER A 36 9.57 -5.68 -8.58
N ALA A 37 8.60 -5.21 -7.79
CA ALA A 37 8.23 -3.80 -7.73
C ALA A 37 9.38 -2.92 -7.19
N LEU A 38 10.09 -3.38 -6.16
CA LEU A 38 11.23 -2.64 -5.58
C LEU A 38 12.48 -2.61 -6.49
N MET A 39 12.61 -3.55 -7.42
CA MET A 39 13.67 -3.52 -8.44
C MET A 39 13.39 -2.54 -9.58
N GLN A 40 12.14 -2.11 -9.74
CA GLN A 40 11.74 -1.17 -10.78
C GLN A 40 11.85 0.28 -10.28
N ARG A 41 12.04 1.21 -11.21
CA ARG A 41 12.00 2.64 -10.87
C ARG A 41 10.58 3.03 -10.48
N GLY A 42 10.39 3.34 -9.20
CA GLY A 42 9.13 3.84 -8.67
C GLY A 42 8.79 5.25 -9.19
N LYS A 43 7.54 5.65 -8.96
CA LYS A 43 7.08 7.01 -9.22
C LYS A 43 7.00 7.77 -7.90
N GLU A 44 7.67 8.91 -7.82
CA GLU A 44 7.54 9.84 -6.71
C GLU A 44 6.22 10.60 -6.84
N ILE A 45 5.45 10.64 -5.75
CA ILE A 45 4.15 11.29 -5.69
C ILE A 45 4.04 11.99 -4.34
N ASP A 46 3.71 13.27 -4.36
CA ASP A 46 3.82 14.16 -3.19
C ASP A 46 2.64 14.08 -2.22
N SER A 47 1.56 13.37 -2.57
CA SER A 47 0.42 13.20 -1.67
C SER A 47 -0.27 11.86 -1.83
N LEU A 48 -0.85 11.38 -0.72
CA LEU A 48 -1.65 10.15 -0.72
C LEU A 48 -2.85 10.25 -1.68
N LYS A 49 -3.50 11.42 -1.76
CA LYS A 49 -4.64 11.63 -2.66
C LYS A 49 -4.22 11.51 -4.13
N SER A 50 -3.09 12.11 -4.50
CA SER A 50 -2.52 12.00 -5.85
C SER A 50 -2.10 10.55 -6.16
N ALA A 51 -1.57 9.83 -5.17
CA ALA A 51 -1.19 8.43 -5.32
C ALA A 51 -2.42 7.54 -5.56
N LEU A 52 -3.49 7.71 -4.77
CA LEU A 52 -4.74 6.96 -4.95
C LEU A 52 -5.43 7.30 -6.28
N ALA A 53 -5.38 8.55 -6.73
CA ALA A 53 -5.87 8.94 -8.05
C ALA A 53 -5.05 8.32 -9.19
N TYR A 54 -3.74 8.16 -9.02
CA TYR A 54 -2.93 7.42 -9.99
C TYR A 54 -3.27 5.93 -9.99
N LEU A 55 -3.40 5.32 -8.81
CA LEU A 55 -3.70 3.89 -8.65
C LEU A 55 -5.10 3.52 -9.17
N SER A 56 -6.09 4.42 -9.08
CA SER A 56 -7.42 4.18 -9.66
C SER A 56 -7.40 3.95 -11.18
N THR A 57 -6.35 4.40 -11.87
CA THR A 57 -6.15 4.15 -13.31
C THR A 57 -5.50 2.79 -13.61
N LYS A 58 -5.00 2.09 -12.59
CA LYS A 58 -4.24 0.83 -12.73
C LYS A 58 -5.02 -0.40 -12.28
N PHE A 59 -5.91 -0.22 -11.31
CA PHE A 59 -6.73 -1.28 -10.73
C PHE A 59 -8.05 -1.44 -11.47
N ARG A 60 -8.58 -2.67 -11.52
CA ARG A 60 -9.93 -2.91 -12.08
C ARG A 60 -11.02 -2.59 -11.07
N LEU A 61 -10.77 -2.88 -9.79
CA LEU A 61 -11.66 -2.48 -8.71
C LEU A 61 -11.52 -0.98 -8.48
N PRO A 62 -12.63 -0.28 -8.19
CA PRO A 62 -12.55 1.12 -7.85
C PRO A 62 -11.74 1.31 -6.57
N ILE A 63 -10.91 2.35 -6.52
CA ILE A 63 -10.03 2.61 -5.38
C ILE A 63 -10.79 2.77 -4.05
N SER A 64 -12.06 3.17 -4.12
CA SER A 64 -12.97 3.23 -2.97
C SER A 64 -13.14 1.90 -2.25
N ARG A 65 -13.04 0.76 -2.95
CA ARG A 65 -13.07 -0.57 -2.31
C ARG A 65 -11.88 -0.75 -1.37
N PHE A 66 -10.68 -0.40 -1.82
CA PHE A 66 -9.49 -0.47 -0.97
C PHE A 66 -9.59 0.46 0.23
N VAL A 67 -10.08 1.68 0.03
CA VAL A 67 -10.28 2.64 1.14
C VAL A 67 -11.34 2.12 2.11
N ASN A 68 -12.42 1.51 1.64
CA ASN A 68 -13.49 1.01 2.51
C ASN A 68 -13.08 -0.22 3.32
N GLU A 69 -12.21 -1.08 2.79
CA GLU A 69 -11.75 -2.28 3.50
C GLU A 69 -10.51 -2.03 4.37
N SER A 70 -9.68 -1.03 4.04
CA SER A 70 -8.42 -0.77 4.74
C SER A 70 -8.59 0.22 5.89
N THR A 71 -8.38 -0.25 7.12
CA THR A 71 -8.27 0.62 8.30
C THR A 71 -7.12 1.61 8.17
N LEU A 72 -5.94 1.16 7.71
CA LEU A 72 -4.76 2.01 7.51
C LEU A 72 -5.00 3.13 6.50
N LEU A 73 -5.61 2.84 5.34
CA LEU A 73 -5.88 3.90 4.35
C LEU A 73 -6.90 4.91 4.87
N LYS A 74 -7.93 4.47 5.61
CA LYS A 74 -8.88 5.38 6.25
C LYS A 74 -8.18 6.30 7.23
N ASP A 75 -7.35 5.75 8.12
CA ASP A 75 -6.62 6.55 9.12
C ASP A 75 -5.70 7.58 8.45
N LEU A 76 -4.99 7.20 7.39
CA LEU A 76 -4.14 8.12 6.64
C LEU A 76 -4.93 9.20 5.89
N LEU A 77 -6.08 8.87 5.32
CA LEU A 77 -6.95 9.83 4.62
C LEU A 77 -7.63 10.81 5.56
N LEU A 78 -7.95 10.37 6.78
CA LEU A 78 -8.52 11.24 7.81
C LEU A 78 -7.50 12.26 8.36
N GLY A 79 -6.21 12.12 8.04
CA GLY A 79 -5.17 13.06 8.42
C GLY A 79 -4.97 13.18 9.93
N ARG A 80 -5.43 12.20 10.72
CA ARG A 80 -5.33 12.24 12.17
C ARG A 80 -3.95 11.78 12.61
N GLN A 81 -3.19 12.66 13.23
CA GLN A 81 -2.16 12.24 14.17
C GLN A 81 -2.87 11.53 15.33
N THR A 82 -2.79 10.21 15.37
CA THR A 82 -3.39 9.40 16.43
C THR A 82 -2.33 9.09 17.47
N ASN A 83 -2.63 9.33 18.74
CA ASN A 83 -1.78 8.85 19.83
C ASN A 83 -1.97 7.32 20.01
N LEU A 84 -1.01 6.67 20.67
CA LEU A 84 -1.09 5.23 20.96
C LEU A 84 -2.39 4.86 21.70
N ALA A 85 -2.92 5.75 22.53
CA ALA A 85 -4.13 5.54 23.32
C ALA A 85 -5.40 5.24 22.49
N ARG A 86 -5.38 5.44 21.17
CA ARG A 86 -6.48 5.07 20.29
C ARG A 86 -6.56 3.55 20.01
N TYR A 87 -5.47 2.81 20.26
CA TYR A 87 -5.33 1.39 19.93
C TYR A 87 -5.09 0.49 21.16
N ILE A 88 -5.15 1.08 22.37
CA ILE A 88 -5.07 0.40 23.68
C ILE A 88 -6.46 0.48 24.30
#